data_AF-A0A7V9ZSD9-F1
#
_entry.id   AF-A0A7V9ZSD9-F1
#
_cell.length_a   1.000
_cell.length_b   1.000
_cell.length_c   1.000
_cell.angle_alpha   90.00
_cell.angle_beta   90.00
_cell.angle_gamma   90.00
#
_symmetry.space_group_name_H-M   'P 1'
#
loop_
_entity.id
_entity.type
_entity.pdbx_description
1 polymer ?
#
loop_
_entity_poly.entity_id
_entity_poly.type
_entity_poly.pdbx_seq_one_letter_code
_entity_poly.pdbx_strand_id
1 'polypeptide(L)'
;MKTKFLLLLITLILPLNLFAQGAYKQPPKNVLDVLNAPATPATSVSPAKNKIALLEPLRYPPIAELSQPMLRLAGLRINPNTNGAHRQSYFVKLTLKNIADGKETSVNLPPNAQIISPSWSADGKYLAAGNITPGGVELWIVETTNGKAQKIKNALVNTAFGGFYWMPDRKSLLVNLVPKNRGAGLSKPHADRAEYSGNSRKDRRGADVSRPSALAER
;
A
#
# COMPACT_ATOMS: atom_id res chain seq x y z
N MET A 1 12.53 -10.40 -62.42
CA MET A 1 11.76 -9.22 -61.94
C MET A 1 10.61 -9.56 -61.00
N LYS A 2 9.97 -10.74 -61.09
CA LYS A 2 8.82 -11.12 -60.26
C LYS A 2 9.12 -11.31 -58.75
N THR A 3 10.31 -11.81 -58.40
CA THR A 3 10.74 -12.02 -57.00
C THR A 3 11.10 -10.75 -56.24
N LYS A 4 11.65 -9.72 -56.93
CA LYS A 4 11.91 -8.40 -56.32
C LYS A 4 10.62 -7.61 -56.08
N PHE A 5 9.61 -7.80 -56.93
CA PHE A 5 8.28 -7.21 -56.74
C PHE A 5 7.52 -7.87 -55.59
N LEU A 6 7.68 -9.19 -55.42
CA LEU A 6 7.10 -9.93 -54.29
C LEU A 6 7.72 -9.53 -52.94
N LEU A 7 9.04 -9.30 -52.89
CA LEU A 7 9.73 -8.80 -51.69
C LEU A 7 9.36 -7.36 -51.34
N LEU A 8 9.12 -6.50 -52.34
CA LEU A 8 8.64 -5.12 -52.14
C LEU A 8 7.19 -5.08 -51.63
N LEU A 9 6.36 -6.04 -52.06
CA LEU A 9 4.96 -6.14 -51.62
C LEU A 9 4.86 -6.65 -50.17
N ILE A 10 5.73 -7.57 -49.76
CA ILE A 10 5.77 -8.10 -48.39
C ILE A 10 6.29 -7.05 -47.39
N THR A 11 7.25 -6.20 -47.77
CA THR A 11 7.71 -5.09 -46.92
C THR A 11 6.69 -3.95 -46.80
N LEU A 12 5.81 -3.77 -47.78
CA LEU A 12 4.77 -2.72 -47.74
C LEU A 12 3.56 -3.11 -46.88
N ILE A 13 3.31 -4.40 -46.62
CA ILE A 13 2.15 -4.88 -45.84
C ILE A 13 2.48 -5.03 -44.34
N LEU A 14 3.76 -5.10 -43.96
CA LEU A 14 4.17 -5.24 -42.55
C LEU A 14 3.79 -4.08 -41.59
N PRO A 15 3.65 -2.80 -41.99
CA PRO A 15 3.34 -1.72 -41.04
C PRO A 15 1.84 -1.59 -40.69
N LEU A 16 0.92 -2.31 -41.36
CA LEU A 16 -0.52 -2.18 -41.10
C LEU A 16 -1.00 -2.82 -39.79
N ASN A 17 -0.17 -3.65 -39.15
CA ASN A 17 -0.52 -4.29 -37.88
C ASN A 17 -0.12 -3.48 -36.63
N LEU A 18 0.48 -2.30 -36.78
CA LEU A 18 0.93 -1.49 -35.63
C LEU A 18 -0.20 -0.74 -34.90
N PHE A 19 -1.39 -0.63 -35.49
CA PHE A 19 -2.54 0.11 -34.93
C PHE A 19 -3.62 -0.79 -34.28
N ALA A 20 -3.33 -2.07 -34.03
CA ALA A 20 -4.28 -3.00 -33.40
C ALA A 20 -4.45 -2.79 -31.88
N GLN A 21 -3.73 -1.85 -31.26
CA GLN A 21 -3.97 -1.41 -29.89
C GLN A 21 -5.08 -0.35 -29.92
N GLY A 22 -6.34 -0.77 -29.82
CA GLY A 22 -7.47 0.16 -29.78
C GLY A 22 -7.29 1.23 -28.69
N ALA A 23 -7.66 2.48 -29.00
CA ALA A 23 -7.59 3.59 -28.06
C ALA A 23 -8.41 3.28 -26.79
N TYR A 24 -7.87 3.65 -25.62
CA TYR A 24 -8.52 3.41 -24.33
C TYR A 24 -9.94 4.03 -24.33
N LYS A 25 -10.97 3.19 -24.25
CA LYS A 25 -12.35 3.64 -24.21
C LYS A 25 -12.69 4.12 -22.80
N GLN A 26 -13.05 5.39 -22.67
CA GLN A 26 -13.56 5.91 -21.41
C GLN A 26 -15.00 5.43 -21.16
N PRO A 27 -15.34 5.11 -19.90
CA PRO A 27 -16.73 4.82 -19.53
C PRO A 27 -17.64 6.03 -19.82
N PRO A 28 -18.93 5.81 -20.10
CA PRO A 28 -19.93 6.88 -20.15
C PRO A 28 -19.94 7.72 -18.87
N LYS A 29 -20.29 9.01 -18.99
CA LYS A 29 -20.19 9.99 -17.89
C LYS A 29 -20.93 9.57 -16.62
N ASN A 30 -22.13 9.01 -16.73
CA ASN A 30 -22.90 8.54 -15.58
C ASN A 30 -22.16 7.47 -14.76
N VAL A 31 -21.44 6.56 -15.42
CA VAL A 31 -20.60 5.54 -14.76
C VAL A 31 -19.39 6.19 -14.11
N LEU A 32 -18.77 7.15 -14.80
CA LEU A 32 -17.61 7.89 -14.30
C LEU A 32 -17.95 8.72 -13.05
N ASP A 33 -19.12 9.35 -13.02
CA ASP A 33 -19.60 10.17 -11.90
C ASP A 33 -19.88 9.30 -10.67
N VAL A 34 -20.48 8.11 -10.85
CA VAL A 34 -20.68 7.13 -9.76
C VAL A 34 -19.33 6.61 -9.24
N LEU A 35 -18.40 6.33 -10.16
CA LEU A 35 -17.07 5.86 -9.78
C LEU A 35 -16.33 6.93 -8.98
N ASN A 36 -16.37 8.19 -9.41
CA ASN A 36 -15.67 9.31 -8.80
C ASN A 36 -16.44 10.01 -7.66
N ALA A 37 -17.60 9.48 -7.26
CA ALA A 37 -18.36 10.05 -6.16
C ALA A 37 -17.50 10.11 -4.88
N PRO A 38 -17.60 11.19 -4.08
CA PRO A 38 -16.82 11.34 -2.85
C PRO A 38 -16.96 10.11 -1.95
N ALA A 39 -15.82 9.62 -1.43
CA ALA A 39 -15.85 8.49 -0.52
C ALA A 39 -16.42 8.92 0.83
N THR A 40 -17.21 8.06 1.46
CA THR A 40 -17.66 8.27 2.83
C THR A 40 -16.43 8.45 3.73
N PRO A 41 -16.31 9.59 4.44
CA PRO A 41 -15.17 9.80 5.32
C PRO A 41 -15.12 8.75 6.42
N ALA A 42 -13.92 8.25 6.71
CA ALA A 42 -13.68 7.52 7.94
C ALA A 42 -13.76 8.49 9.12
N THR A 43 -14.26 8.01 10.26
CA THR A 43 -14.45 8.84 11.45
C THR A 43 -13.60 8.30 12.60
N SER A 44 -12.93 9.20 13.33
CA SER A 44 -12.23 8.86 14.56
C SER A 44 -12.61 9.85 15.65
N VAL A 45 -13.16 9.35 16.76
CA VAL A 45 -13.62 10.17 17.88
C VAL A 45 -12.47 10.44 18.84
N SER A 46 -12.32 11.68 19.31
CA SER A 46 -11.31 12.03 20.30
C SER A 46 -11.53 11.28 21.62
N PRO A 47 -10.49 10.89 22.35
CA PRO A 47 -10.64 10.29 23.68
C PRO A 47 -11.42 11.17 24.67
N ALA A 48 -11.31 12.50 24.51
CA ALA A 48 -12.08 13.49 25.27
C ALA A 48 -13.57 13.59 24.87
N LYS A 49 -14.02 12.84 23.86
CA LYS A 49 -15.41 12.77 23.36
C LYS A 49 -16.02 14.12 22.98
N ASN A 50 -15.18 15.06 22.54
CA ASN A 50 -15.60 16.41 22.16
C ASN A 50 -15.40 16.73 20.67
N LYS A 51 -14.61 15.92 19.95
CA LYS A 51 -14.27 16.13 18.54
C LYS A 51 -14.28 14.82 17.76
N ILE A 52 -14.51 14.93 16.46
CA ILE A 52 -14.43 13.84 15.48
C ILE A 52 -13.47 14.28 14.38
N ALA A 53 -12.49 13.43 14.06
CA ALA A 53 -11.70 13.56 12.85
C ALA A 53 -12.44 12.87 11.71
N LEU A 54 -12.81 13.63 10.68
CA LEU A 54 -13.34 13.17 9.41
C LEU A 54 -12.18 13.04 8.43
N LEU A 55 -11.95 11.83 7.96
CA LEU A 55 -10.78 11.43 7.18
C LEU A 55 -11.27 10.93 5.82
N GLU A 56 -11.00 11.67 4.75
CA GLU A 56 -11.47 11.32 3.40
C GLU A 56 -10.47 10.37 2.73
N PRO A 57 -10.82 9.09 2.48
CA PRO A 57 -9.90 8.13 1.89
C PRO A 57 -9.80 8.32 0.37
N LEU A 58 -8.61 8.11 -0.20
CA LEU A 58 -8.48 8.01 -1.66
C LEU A 58 -8.85 6.61 -2.13
N ARG A 59 -9.97 6.49 -2.85
CA ARG A 59 -10.48 5.19 -3.31
C ARG A 59 -9.68 4.61 -4.48
N TYR A 60 -9.23 5.46 -5.41
CA TYR A 60 -8.53 5.03 -6.62
C TYR A 60 -7.17 5.74 -6.72
N PRO A 61 -6.11 5.16 -6.15
CA PRO A 61 -4.76 5.69 -6.32
C PRO A 61 -4.32 5.67 -7.79
N PRO A 62 -3.49 6.64 -8.21
CA PRO A 62 -2.98 6.67 -9.58
C PRO A 62 -2.05 5.48 -9.87
N ILE A 63 -1.96 5.10 -11.15
CA ILE A 63 -1.13 3.96 -11.57
C ILE A 63 0.34 4.10 -11.16
N ALA A 64 0.86 5.33 -11.17
CA ALA A 64 2.23 5.63 -10.75
C ALA A 64 2.51 5.18 -9.31
N GLU A 65 1.51 5.30 -8.42
CA GLU A 65 1.61 4.84 -7.04
C GLU A 65 1.51 3.32 -6.94
N LEU A 66 0.61 2.71 -7.71
CA LEU A 66 0.44 1.25 -7.75
C LEU A 66 1.68 0.55 -8.32
N SER A 67 2.44 1.20 -9.20
CA SER A 67 3.68 0.71 -9.78
C SER A 67 4.93 0.94 -8.91
N GLN A 68 4.79 1.52 -7.71
CA GLN A 68 5.93 1.75 -6.83
C GLN A 68 6.61 0.43 -6.43
N PRO A 69 7.93 0.46 -6.13
CA PRO A 69 8.68 -0.74 -5.80
C PRO A 69 8.11 -1.49 -4.58
N MET A 70 8.17 -2.82 -4.62
CA MET A 70 7.75 -3.70 -3.52
C MET A 70 8.87 -4.68 -3.17
N LEU A 71 9.36 -4.60 -1.94
CA LEU A 71 10.20 -5.62 -1.33
C LEU A 71 9.34 -6.64 -0.59
N ARG A 72 9.70 -7.92 -0.71
CA ARG A 72 9.04 -9.03 -0.02
C ARG A 72 10.03 -9.61 1.00
N LEU A 73 9.93 -9.15 2.25
CA LEU A 73 10.88 -9.48 3.31
C LEU A 73 10.12 -10.09 4.49
N ALA A 74 10.47 -11.32 4.89
CA ALA A 74 9.82 -12.03 6.00
C ALA A 74 8.27 -12.02 5.93
N GLY A 75 7.71 -12.16 4.73
CA GLY A 75 6.25 -12.13 4.49
C GLY A 75 5.63 -10.74 4.37
N LEU A 76 6.36 -9.67 4.67
CA LEU A 76 5.89 -8.29 4.55
C LEU A 76 6.09 -7.75 3.14
N ARG A 77 5.19 -6.85 2.72
CA ARG A 77 5.28 -6.10 1.47
C ARG A 77 5.64 -4.66 1.80
N ILE A 78 6.90 -4.30 1.59
CA ILE A 78 7.46 -3.03 2.03
C ILE A 78 7.78 -2.18 0.82
N ASN A 79 7.38 -0.91 0.86
CA ASN A 79 7.85 0.07 -0.09
C ASN A 79 9.21 0.61 0.38
N PRO A 80 10.32 0.34 -0.34
CA PRO A 80 11.65 0.72 0.10
C PRO A 80 11.85 2.24 0.16
N ASN A 81 11.11 3.00 -0.65
CA ASN A 81 11.21 4.46 -0.71
C ASN A 81 10.63 5.11 0.55
N THR A 82 9.51 4.56 1.06
CA THR A 82 8.79 5.17 2.19
C THR A 82 9.07 4.50 3.52
N ASN A 83 9.66 3.30 3.55
CA ASN A 83 9.74 2.44 4.74
C ASN A 83 8.35 2.18 5.37
N GLY A 84 7.33 2.09 4.52
CA GLY A 84 5.95 1.76 4.90
C GLY A 84 5.44 0.52 4.16
N ALA A 85 4.18 0.18 4.41
CA ALA A 85 3.52 -0.89 3.68
C ALA A 85 3.41 -0.52 2.19
N HIS A 86 3.62 -1.50 1.31
CA HIS A 86 3.32 -1.32 -0.10
C HIS A 86 1.80 -1.18 -0.28
N ARG A 87 1.38 -0.21 -1.09
CA ARG A 87 -0.05 0.14 -1.33
C ARG A 87 -0.80 0.45 -0.03
N GLN A 88 -0.15 1.19 0.86
CA GLN A 88 -0.78 1.68 2.08
C GLN A 88 -1.96 2.59 1.74
N SER A 89 -3.13 2.31 2.29
CA SER A 89 -4.28 3.21 2.20
C SER A 89 -4.00 4.49 2.99
N TYR A 90 -4.45 5.62 2.46
CA TYR A 90 -4.27 6.93 3.07
C TYR A 90 -5.49 7.82 2.85
N PHE A 91 -5.52 8.91 3.60
CA PHE A 91 -6.53 9.95 3.53
C PHE A 91 -5.95 11.19 2.85
N VAL A 92 -6.76 11.83 1.99
CA VAL A 92 -6.37 13.05 1.26
C VAL A 92 -6.85 14.32 1.95
N LYS A 93 -7.81 14.18 2.87
CA LYS A 93 -8.38 15.29 3.63
C LYS A 93 -8.59 14.89 5.08
N LEU A 94 -8.31 15.83 5.96
CA LEU A 94 -8.60 15.74 7.39
C LEU A 94 -9.37 16.99 7.83
N THR A 95 -10.55 16.77 8.40
CA THR A 95 -11.40 17.82 8.96
C THR A 95 -11.75 17.46 10.40
N LEU A 96 -11.71 18.45 11.28
CA LEU A 96 -12.08 18.28 12.69
C LEU A 96 -13.49 18.83 12.90
N LYS A 97 -14.39 17.99 13.39
CA LYS A 97 -15.76 18.36 13.71
C LYS A 97 -15.95 18.38 15.22
N ASN A 98 -16.44 19.48 15.75
CA ASN A 98 -16.88 19.56 17.14
C ASN A 98 -18.19 18.79 17.31
N ILE A 99 -18.31 18.02 18.40
CA ILE A 99 -19.50 17.21 18.66
C ILE A 99 -20.66 18.06 19.18
N ALA A 100 -20.37 19.10 19.97
CA ALA A 100 -21.39 19.90 20.63
C ALA A 100 -22.23 20.76 19.67
N ASP A 101 -21.58 21.40 18.69
CA ASP A 101 -22.20 22.37 17.78
C ASP A 101 -22.13 21.92 16.31
N GLY A 102 -21.48 20.80 16.02
CA GLY A 102 -21.26 20.30 14.66
C GLY A 102 -20.30 21.14 13.81
N LYS A 103 -19.64 22.16 14.39
CA LYS A 103 -18.74 23.05 13.66
C LYS A 103 -17.53 22.29 13.13
N GLU A 104 -17.23 22.50 11.85
CA GLU A 104 -16.10 21.88 11.17
C GLU A 104 -14.95 22.86 11.00
N THR A 105 -13.73 22.38 11.28
CA THR A 105 -12.47 23.10 11.12
C THR A 105 -11.58 22.26 10.21
N SER A 106 -11.19 22.82 9.05
CA SER A 106 -10.24 22.15 8.15
C SER A 106 -8.85 22.15 8.78
N VAL A 107 -8.13 21.02 8.66
CA VAL A 107 -6.73 20.96 9.08
C VAL A 107 -5.84 21.51 7.96
N ASN A 108 -4.89 22.37 8.32
CA ASN A 108 -3.95 22.98 7.39
C ASN A 108 -2.79 22.02 7.08
N LEU A 109 -3.05 21.06 6.19
CA LEU A 109 -2.08 20.10 5.68
C LEU A 109 -1.36 20.64 4.44
N PRO A 110 -0.15 20.14 4.11
CA PRO A 110 0.50 20.51 2.86
C PRO A 110 -0.33 20.07 1.65
N PRO A 111 -0.17 20.72 0.48
CA PRO A 111 -0.82 20.29 -0.75
C PRO A 111 -0.50 18.82 -1.08
N ASN A 112 -1.50 18.07 -1.55
CA ASN A 112 -1.40 16.65 -1.89
C ASN A 112 -0.94 15.75 -0.72
N ALA A 113 -1.29 16.13 0.52
CA ALA A 113 -1.00 15.31 1.69
C ALA A 113 -1.60 13.89 1.57
N GLN A 114 -0.79 12.90 1.93
CA GLN A 114 -1.18 11.49 1.98
C GLN A 114 -1.13 11.02 3.44
N ILE A 115 -2.24 11.20 4.14
CA ILE A 115 -2.32 11.05 5.59
C ILE A 115 -2.54 9.60 6.00
N ILE A 116 -1.74 9.12 6.94
CA ILE A 116 -1.80 7.77 7.47
C ILE A 116 -1.74 7.73 8.99
N SER A 117 -2.27 6.65 9.56
CA SER A 117 -2.19 6.31 10.99
C SER A 117 -2.54 7.47 11.94
N PRO A 118 -3.67 8.19 11.74
CA PRO A 118 -4.05 9.27 12.63
C PRO A 118 -4.26 8.75 14.05
N SER A 119 -3.63 9.39 15.03
CA SER A 119 -3.70 8.99 16.44
C SER A 119 -3.88 10.20 17.34
N TRP A 120 -4.90 10.18 18.18
CA TRP A 120 -5.17 11.23 19.16
C TRP A 120 -4.23 11.14 20.37
N SER A 121 -3.84 12.29 20.92
CA SER A 121 -3.33 12.36 22.30
C SER A 121 -4.44 11.98 23.28
N ALA A 122 -4.09 11.51 24.48
CA ALA A 122 -5.09 11.03 25.44
C ALA A 122 -6.04 12.13 25.97
N ASP A 123 -5.65 13.40 25.89
CA ASP A 123 -6.54 14.54 26.17
C ASP A 123 -7.28 15.07 24.92
N GLY A 124 -7.04 14.49 23.76
CA GLY A 124 -7.63 14.90 22.49
C GLY A 124 -7.19 16.28 22.00
N LYS A 125 -6.17 16.92 22.59
CA LYS A 125 -5.69 18.25 22.17
C LYS A 125 -4.87 18.18 20.89
N TYR A 126 -4.17 17.07 20.67
CA TYR A 126 -3.33 16.84 19.51
C TYR A 126 -3.77 15.60 18.74
N LEU A 127 -3.51 15.62 17.44
CA LEU A 127 -3.60 14.44 16.58
C LEU A 127 -2.27 14.30 15.83
N ALA A 128 -1.58 13.17 16.05
CA ALA A 128 -0.39 12.81 15.29
C ALA A 128 -0.81 12.06 14.03
N ALA A 129 -0.12 12.32 12.91
CA ALA A 129 -0.35 11.60 11.67
C ALA A 129 0.94 11.48 10.87
N GLY A 130 1.05 10.43 10.06
CA GLY A 130 2.08 10.32 9.04
C GLY A 130 1.63 11.01 7.76
N ASN A 131 2.55 11.66 7.04
CA ASN A 131 2.34 12.14 5.68
C ASN A 131 3.30 11.41 4.74
N ILE A 132 2.78 10.61 3.81
CA ILE A 132 3.61 9.91 2.82
C ILE A 132 4.12 10.93 1.80
N THR A 133 5.44 10.97 1.61
CA THR A 133 6.09 11.78 0.58
C THR A 133 7.07 10.91 -0.23
N PRO A 134 7.55 11.39 -1.39
CA PRO A 134 8.62 10.70 -2.13
C PRO A 134 9.89 10.47 -1.29
N GLY A 135 10.15 11.30 -0.28
CA GLY A 135 11.31 11.21 0.60
C GLY A 135 11.12 10.36 1.86
N GLY A 136 9.92 9.79 2.06
CA GLY A 136 9.60 9.02 3.27
C GLY A 136 8.28 9.41 3.92
N VAL A 137 7.94 8.73 5.02
CA VAL A 137 6.81 9.12 5.87
C VAL A 137 7.27 10.19 6.85
N GLU A 138 6.71 11.39 6.73
CA GLU A 138 6.95 12.49 7.66
C GLU A 138 5.99 12.41 8.85
N LEU A 139 6.45 12.76 10.05
CA LEU A 139 5.58 12.92 11.21
C LEU A 139 4.98 14.34 11.27
N TRP A 140 3.67 14.43 11.41
CA TRP A 140 2.91 15.67 11.55
C TRP A 140 2.11 15.68 12.84
N ILE A 141 2.04 16.84 13.50
CA ILE A 141 1.22 17.08 14.68
C ILE A 141 0.18 18.15 14.35
N VAL A 142 -1.07 17.83 14.60
CA VAL A 142 -2.23 18.70 14.40
C VAL A 142 -2.72 19.18 15.76
N GLU A 143 -2.81 20.49 15.93
CA GLU A 143 -3.49 21.11 17.06
C GLU A 143 -5.00 21.15 16.78
N THR A 144 -5.79 20.56 17.66
CA THR A 144 -7.20 20.26 17.37
C THR A 144 -8.15 21.44 17.61
N THR A 145 -7.66 22.48 18.27
CA THR A 145 -8.39 23.72 18.57
C THR A 145 -8.59 24.57 17.32
N ASN A 146 -7.53 24.71 16.51
CA ASN A 146 -7.46 25.61 15.36
C ASN A 146 -7.16 24.91 14.03
N GLY A 147 -6.90 23.59 14.05
CA GLY A 147 -6.56 22.82 12.85
C GLY A 147 -5.15 23.09 12.29
N LYS A 148 -4.27 23.75 13.05
CA LYS A 148 -2.90 24.00 12.64
C LYS A 148 -2.12 22.68 12.64
N ALA A 149 -1.51 22.34 11.52
CA ALA A 149 -0.62 21.19 11.42
C ALA A 149 0.84 21.64 11.27
N GLN A 150 1.75 20.89 11.87
CA GLN A 150 3.19 21.12 11.75
C GLN A 150 3.95 19.83 11.54
N LYS A 151 4.89 19.86 10.61
CA LYS A 151 5.87 18.79 10.40
C LYS A 151 6.90 18.79 11.53
N ILE A 152 7.17 17.62 12.08
CA ILE A 152 8.32 17.41 12.96
C ILE A 152 9.57 17.25 12.09
N LYS A 153 10.52 18.19 12.23
CA LYS A 153 11.75 18.19 11.43
C LYS A 153 12.60 16.96 11.75
N ASN A 154 13.27 16.43 10.73
CA ASN A 154 14.21 15.31 10.84
C ASN A 154 13.60 14.01 11.41
N ALA A 155 12.28 13.86 11.36
CA ALA A 155 11.56 12.68 11.83
C ALA A 155 10.90 11.94 10.66
N LEU A 156 11.68 11.11 9.96
CA LEU A 156 11.14 10.15 9.00
C LEU A 156 10.77 8.87 9.74
N VAL A 157 9.50 8.49 9.67
CA VAL A 157 8.92 7.38 10.43
C VAL A 157 9.04 6.08 9.63
N ASN A 158 9.50 5.02 10.28
CA ASN A 158 9.39 3.67 9.78
C ASN A 158 8.02 3.10 10.19
N THR A 159 7.13 2.97 9.20
CA THR A 159 5.78 2.41 9.39
C THR A 159 5.65 0.97 8.92
N ALA A 160 6.70 0.40 8.31
CA ALA A 160 6.76 -1.01 7.95
C ALA A 160 6.91 -1.92 9.17
N PHE A 161 7.59 -1.44 10.23
CA PHE A 161 7.84 -2.18 11.46
C PHE A 161 7.56 -1.34 12.71
N GLY A 162 6.37 -0.72 12.77
CA GLY A 162 5.96 0.10 13.90
C GLY A 162 5.29 1.39 13.44
N GLY A 163 5.71 2.52 13.98
CA GLY A 163 5.12 3.82 13.68
C GLY A 163 5.40 4.81 14.80
N PHE A 164 4.36 5.51 15.23
CA PHE A 164 4.42 6.46 16.34
C PHE A 164 3.27 6.23 17.32
N TYR A 165 3.53 6.44 18.60
CA TYR A 165 2.57 6.17 19.67
C TYR A 165 2.65 7.25 20.74
N TRP A 166 1.51 7.77 21.17
CA TRP A 166 1.44 8.75 22.25
C TRP A 166 1.85 8.11 23.58
N MET A 167 2.70 8.81 24.31
CA MET A 167 3.03 8.46 25.68
C MET A 167 1.89 8.89 26.61
N PRO A 168 1.74 8.23 27.78
CA PRO A 168 0.71 8.58 28.76
C PRO A 168 0.76 10.02 29.28
N ASP A 169 1.91 10.70 29.13
CA ASP A 169 2.12 12.11 29.49
C ASP A 169 1.38 13.11 28.58
N ARG A 170 0.73 12.62 27.51
CA ARG A 170 -0.11 13.38 26.56
C ARG A 170 0.65 14.39 25.70
N LYS A 171 1.99 14.41 25.77
CA LYS A 171 2.84 15.40 25.10
C LYS A 171 3.97 14.78 24.30
N SER A 172 4.44 13.60 24.71
CA SER A 172 5.54 12.90 24.07
C SER A 172 5.03 11.81 23.14
N LEU A 173 5.82 11.53 22.11
CA LEU A 173 5.60 10.41 21.18
C LEU A 173 6.80 9.48 21.23
N LEU A 174 6.54 8.18 21.36
CA LEU A 174 7.50 7.15 20.97
C LEU A 174 7.43 7.00 19.45
N VAL A 175 8.55 7.16 18.76
CA VAL A 175 8.60 7.15 17.29
C VAL A 175 9.66 6.17 16.81
N ASN A 176 9.26 5.23 15.95
CA ASN A 176 10.21 4.39 15.23
C ASN A 176 10.74 5.15 14.00
N LEU A 177 12.01 5.57 14.05
CA LEU A 177 12.63 6.39 13.02
C LEU A 177 13.39 5.54 11.99
N VAL A 178 13.42 6.01 10.75
CA VAL A 178 14.34 5.48 9.74
C VAL A 178 15.76 5.92 10.09
N PRO A 179 16.73 4.99 10.23
CA PRO A 179 18.13 5.34 10.49
C PRO A 179 18.71 6.23 9.38
N LYS A 180 19.42 7.30 9.74
CA LYS A 180 20.03 8.23 8.77
C LYS A 180 21.03 7.55 7.84
N ASN A 181 21.77 6.58 8.35
CA ASN A 181 22.79 5.84 7.60
C ASN A 181 22.26 4.49 7.11
N ARG A 182 20.97 4.41 6.74
CA ARG A 182 20.41 3.19 6.15
C ARG A 182 21.13 2.90 4.83
N GLY A 183 21.80 1.74 4.77
CA GLY A 183 22.48 1.27 3.57
C GLY A 183 21.53 0.96 2.42
N ALA A 184 22.10 0.82 1.21
CA ALA A 184 21.33 0.35 0.06
C ALA A 184 20.70 -1.01 0.38
N GLY A 185 19.41 -1.18 0.05
CA GLY A 185 18.71 -2.44 0.24
C GLY A 185 19.40 -3.57 -0.52
N LEU A 186 19.32 -4.80 0.02
CA LEU A 186 19.80 -5.98 -0.68
C LEU A 186 19.18 -6.05 -2.07
N SER A 187 20.01 -6.27 -3.09
CA SER A 187 19.51 -6.62 -4.43
C SER A 187 18.68 -7.90 -4.32
N LYS A 188 17.71 -8.07 -5.23
CA LYS A 188 16.88 -9.28 -5.27
C LYS A 188 17.79 -10.51 -5.15
N PRO A 189 17.54 -11.43 -4.21
CA PRO A 189 18.26 -12.69 -4.19
C PRO A 189 18.15 -13.31 -5.58
N HIS A 190 19.28 -13.71 -6.16
CA HIS A 190 19.26 -14.56 -7.34
C HIS A 190 18.48 -15.80 -6.93
N ALA A 191 17.26 -15.96 -7.45
CA ALA A 191 16.51 -17.17 -7.22
C ALA A 191 17.21 -18.24 -8.05
N ASP A 192 18.18 -18.91 -7.46
CA ASP A 192 18.64 -20.19 -7.98
C ASP A 192 17.41 -21.09 -7.93
N ARG A 193 16.84 -21.25 -9.12
CA ARG A 193 15.72 -22.13 -9.38
C ARG A 193 16.22 -23.52 -9.02
N ALA A 194 15.99 -23.96 -7.80
CA ALA A 194 16.19 -25.35 -7.44
C ALA A 194 15.27 -26.15 -8.35
N GLU A 195 15.82 -26.71 -9.42
CA GLU A 195 15.15 -27.69 -10.26
C GLU A 195 14.76 -28.84 -9.35
N TYR A 196 13.49 -28.91 -9.02
CA TYR A 196 12.92 -30.09 -8.42
C TYR A 196 12.92 -31.18 -9.49
N SER A 197 14.04 -31.90 -9.60
CA SER A 197 14.18 -33.11 -10.41
C SER A 197 13.21 -34.15 -9.87
N GLY A 198 11.99 -34.18 -10.44
CA GLY A 198 11.01 -35.20 -10.17
C GLY A 198 11.47 -36.54 -10.71
N ASN A 199 12.11 -37.35 -9.88
CA ASN A 199 12.33 -38.77 -10.19
C ASN A 199 11.92 -39.63 -9.00
N SER A 200 10.60 -39.77 -8.81
CA SER A 200 10.03 -40.76 -7.88
C SER A 200 8.81 -41.43 -8.51
N ARG A 201 9.04 -42.07 -9.67
CA ARG A 201 8.09 -43.02 -10.29
C ARG A 201 8.86 -44.14 -10.99
N LYS A 202 9.62 -44.94 -10.23
CA LYS A 202 10.15 -46.19 -10.77
C LYS A 202 10.46 -47.22 -9.69
N ASP A 203 9.49 -47.51 -8.80
CA ASP A 203 9.60 -48.74 -7.98
C ASP A 203 8.28 -49.21 -7.34
N ARG A 204 7.24 -49.42 -8.17
CA ARG A 204 6.07 -50.21 -7.76
C ARG A 204 5.50 -51.00 -8.93
N ARG A 205 6.12 -52.13 -9.26
CA ARG A 205 5.48 -53.24 -10.00
C ARG A 205 6.08 -54.58 -9.57
N GLY A 206 5.20 -55.52 -9.19
CA GLY A 206 5.49 -56.90 -8.80
C GLY A 206 5.09 -57.13 -7.33
N ALA A 207 3.82 -57.33 -6.97
CA ALA A 207 3.01 -58.54 -7.14
C ALA A 207 3.66 -59.78 -6.52
N ASP A 208 3.23 -60.15 -5.32
CA ASP A 208 2.87 -61.53 -5.01
C ASP A 208 1.79 -61.55 -3.92
N VAL A 209 0.67 -62.17 -4.25
CA VAL A 209 -0.51 -62.41 -3.42
C VAL A 209 -0.48 -63.89 -3.12
N SER A 210 -0.01 -64.25 -1.93
CA SER A 210 -0.09 -65.62 -1.43
C SER A 210 -0.41 -65.59 0.07
N ARG A 211 -1.71 -65.76 0.38
CA ARG A 211 -2.16 -66.24 1.70
C ARG A 211 -1.87 -67.74 1.80
N PRO A 212 -1.67 -68.27 3.02
CA PRO A 212 -2.69 -69.18 3.52
C PRO A 212 -3.07 -68.97 5.00
N SER A 213 -4.22 -69.54 5.32
CA SER A 213 -5.01 -69.53 6.55
C SER A 213 -4.51 -70.52 7.61
N ALA A 214 -4.67 -70.20 8.92
CA ALA A 214 -5.00 -71.09 10.05
C ALA A 214 -4.94 -70.24 11.35
N LEU A 215 -6.06 -69.94 12.03
CA LEU A 215 -6.63 -70.70 13.17
C LEU A 215 -5.59 -71.32 14.13
N ALA A 216 -5.48 -70.77 15.35
CA ALA A 216 -5.75 -71.47 16.62
C ALA A 216 -5.17 -70.71 17.84
N GLU A 217 -6.05 -70.57 18.84
CA GLU A 217 -5.88 -70.39 20.29
C GLU A 217 -4.46 -70.48 20.88
N ARG A 218 -4.06 -69.51 21.71
CA ARG A 218 -4.26 -69.45 23.18
C ARG A 218 -3.78 -68.11 23.73
#